data_AF-A0A371FIH9-F1
#
_entry.id   AF-A0A371FIH9-F1
#
_cell.length_a   1.000
_cell.length_b   1.000
_cell.length_c   1.000
_cell.angle_alpha   90.00
_cell.angle_beta   90.00
_cell.angle_gamma   90.00
#
_symmetry.space_group_name_H-M   'P 1'
#
loop_
_entity.id
_entity.type
_entity.pdbx_description
1 polymer ?
#
loop_
_entity_poly.entity_id
_entity_poly.type
_entity_poly.pdbx_seq_one_letter_code
_entity_poly.pdbx_strand_id
1 'polypeptide(L)'
;YLVTEFSTWMMQAIRFQSCNDLSVSDLSITNSPQAHIRLNDCVGAQLSHINISSPGDSPNTDGIGISSSKNIFIEDSIIESGDDCIAIIGDSSYINVTRIACGPGHGISFTNTSNGARIKTWPGGSGYAKKITFEEITLIQVYNPIIIDQTYSDNLRNGAVNVSEVTYRGFQGTSADGRAIVLNCDPLGCSNIVLDNINIVSSQPTMPAYCFCSYVDGTATSTIPKCFGLR
;
A
#
# COMPACT_ATOMS: atom_id res chain seq x y z
N TYR A 1 35.37 22.21 -9.76
CA TYR A 1 34.33 21.20 -9.45
C TYR A 1 32.98 21.79 -9.80
N LEU A 2 32.62 21.72 -11.09
CA LEU A 2 31.31 22.07 -11.65
C LEU A 2 31.02 20.92 -12.62
N VAL A 3 29.88 20.25 -12.50
CA VAL A 3 28.67 20.32 -13.34
C VAL A 3 27.94 19.00 -12.95
N THR A 4 26.64 18.86 -12.67
CA THR A 4 25.41 19.56 -13.05
C THR A 4 24.29 19.16 -12.09
N GLU A 5 23.27 20.01 -11.99
CA GLU A 5 21.90 19.60 -11.71
C GLU A 5 21.51 18.36 -12.54
N PHE A 6 21.18 17.26 -11.87
CA PHE A 6 20.25 16.29 -12.45
C PHE A 6 18.97 16.35 -11.62
N SER A 7 18.05 17.20 -12.08
CA SER A 7 16.63 16.90 -11.98
C SER A 7 16.39 15.61 -12.77
N THR A 8 16.58 14.45 -12.12
CA THR A 8 16.19 13.16 -12.68
C THR A 8 14.67 13.14 -12.75
N TRP A 9 14.14 13.47 -13.93
CA TRP A 9 12.85 12.98 -14.36
C TRP A 9 12.80 11.48 -14.05
N MET A 10 12.04 11.08 -13.03
CA MET A 10 11.92 9.68 -12.59
C MET A 10 11.62 8.81 -13.83
N MET A 11 12.52 7.91 -14.19
CA MET A 11 12.36 7.07 -15.37
C MET A 11 11.36 5.96 -15.07
N GLN A 12 10.08 6.19 -15.36
CA GLN A 12 9.06 5.15 -15.34
C GLN A 12 8.82 4.58 -16.74
N ALA A 13 8.41 3.31 -16.84
CA ALA A 13 8.06 2.71 -18.12
C ALA A 13 6.84 3.41 -18.75
N ILE A 14 5.80 3.68 -17.95
CA ILE A 14 4.59 4.36 -18.40
C ILE A 14 4.18 5.42 -17.37
N ARG A 15 3.89 6.62 -17.86
CA ARG A 15 3.29 7.70 -17.07
C ARG A 15 2.01 8.17 -17.75
N PHE A 16 0.91 8.11 -17.02
CA PHE A 16 -0.33 8.81 -17.35
C PHE A 16 -0.38 10.10 -16.53
N GLN A 17 -0.59 11.22 -17.22
CA GLN A 17 -0.59 12.56 -16.62
C GLN A 17 -1.88 13.27 -17.02
N SER A 18 -2.68 13.66 -16.04
CA SER A 18 -3.93 14.38 -16.25
C SER A 18 -4.89 13.64 -17.20
N CYS A 19 -4.88 12.31 -17.12
CA CYS A 19 -5.73 11.44 -17.93
C CYS A 19 -7.01 11.11 -17.15
N ASN A 20 -8.16 11.59 -17.65
CA ASN A 20 -9.46 11.29 -17.07
C ASN A 20 -10.14 10.14 -17.81
N ASP A 21 -10.92 9.34 -17.08
CA ASP A 21 -11.67 8.18 -17.59
C ASP A 21 -10.80 7.19 -18.38
N LEU A 22 -9.52 7.09 -18.00
CA LEU A 22 -8.54 6.20 -18.60
C LEU A 22 -8.94 4.75 -18.33
N SER A 23 -8.93 3.90 -19.36
CA SER A 23 -9.04 2.45 -19.21
C SER A 23 -7.78 1.81 -19.77
N VAL A 24 -7.09 1.01 -18.96
CA VAL A 24 -5.92 0.22 -19.36
C VAL A 24 -6.22 -1.23 -18.99
N SER A 25 -6.11 -2.14 -19.95
CA SER A 25 -6.24 -3.57 -19.70
C SER A 25 -5.19 -4.39 -20.43
N ASP A 26 -4.96 -5.61 -19.96
CA ASP A 26 -4.19 -6.65 -20.67
C ASP A 26 -2.76 -6.23 -21.02
N LEU A 27 -2.11 -5.51 -20.10
CA LEU A 27 -0.80 -4.91 -20.32
C LEU A 27 0.28 -5.65 -19.53
N SER A 28 1.34 -6.07 -20.21
CA SER A 28 2.53 -6.65 -19.57
C SER A 28 3.73 -5.71 -19.65
N ILE A 29 4.40 -5.46 -18.52
CA ILE A 29 5.59 -4.61 -18.43
C ILE A 29 6.67 -5.35 -17.64
N THR A 30 7.88 -5.44 -18.19
CA THR A 30 8.99 -6.15 -17.54
C THR A 30 10.23 -5.28 -17.42
N ASN A 31 10.94 -5.37 -16.29
CA ASN A 31 12.24 -4.74 -16.06
C ASN A 31 12.23 -3.22 -16.30
N SER A 32 11.25 -2.52 -15.72
CA SER A 32 11.27 -1.06 -15.72
C SER A 32 12.51 -0.54 -14.95
N PRO A 33 13.21 0.50 -15.44
CA PRO A 33 14.38 1.04 -14.74
C PRO A 33 14.06 1.70 -13.39
N GLN A 34 12.80 2.10 -13.17
CA GLN A 34 12.21 2.49 -11.88
C GLN A 34 10.74 2.03 -11.84
N ALA A 35 9.80 2.87 -11.42
CA ALA A 35 8.37 2.51 -11.37
C ALA A 35 7.84 2.06 -12.75
N HIS A 36 6.93 1.08 -12.80
CA HIS A 36 6.38 0.58 -14.06
C HIS A 36 5.28 1.51 -14.57
N ILE A 37 4.29 1.81 -13.73
CA ILE A 37 3.18 2.70 -14.07
C ILE A 37 3.10 3.84 -13.05
N ARG A 38 2.91 5.07 -13.53
CA ARG A 38 2.52 6.23 -12.72
C ARG A 38 1.21 6.82 -13.20
N LEU A 39 0.23 6.96 -12.29
CA LEU A 39 -1.01 7.71 -12.46
C LEU A 39 -0.88 9.02 -11.71
N ASN A 40 -0.73 10.12 -12.44
CA ASN A 40 -0.58 11.46 -11.86
C ASN A 40 -1.73 12.34 -12.32
N ASP A 41 -2.42 12.98 -11.36
CA ASP A 41 -3.53 13.91 -11.64
C ASP A 41 -4.66 13.27 -12.48
N CYS A 42 -4.88 11.97 -12.34
CA CYS A 42 -5.88 11.24 -13.11
C CYS A 42 -7.21 11.17 -12.34
N VAL A 43 -8.34 11.24 -13.05
CA VAL A 43 -9.68 11.06 -12.45
C VAL A 43 -10.45 9.96 -13.17
N GLY A 44 -10.94 8.95 -12.45
CA GLY A 44 -11.76 7.87 -13.06
C GLY A 44 -10.95 6.80 -13.78
N ALA A 45 -9.65 6.67 -13.50
CA ALA A 45 -8.80 5.68 -14.18
C ALA A 45 -9.07 4.25 -13.69
N GLN A 46 -9.14 3.31 -14.62
CA GLN A 46 -9.38 1.89 -14.40
C GLN A 46 -8.25 1.07 -15.03
N LEU A 47 -7.56 0.28 -14.23
CA LEU A 47 -6.49 -0.62 -14.65
C LEU A 47 -6.90 -2.05 -14.29
N SER A 48 -6.93 -2.95 -15.27
CA SER A 48 -7.25 -4.37 -15.04
C SER A 48 -6.31 -5.31 -15.79
N HIS A 49 -6.11 -6.54 -15.33
CA HIS A 49 -5.27 -7.52 -16.05
C HIS A 49 -3.86 -7.01 -16.38
N ILE A 50 -3.26 -6.24 -15.46
CA ILE A 50 -1.91 -5.72 -15.58
C ILE A 50 -0.93 -6.79 -15.07
N ASN A 51 0.12 -7.07 -15.83
CA ASN A 51 1.18 -7.98 -15.44
C ASN A 51 2.52 -7.24 -15.40
N ILE A 52 3.08 -7.05 -14.21
CA ILE A 52 4.36 -6.42 -13.99
C ILE A 52 5.34 -7.48 -13.48
N SER A 53 6.55 -7.53 -14.05
CA SER A 53 7.60 -8.43 -13.55
C SER A 53 8.99 -7.77 -13.57
N SER A 54 9.63 -7.75 -12.41
CA SER A 54 11.00 -7.28 -12.19
C SER A 54 11.67 -8.16 -11.11
N PRO A 55 13.01 -8.30 -11.11
CA PRO A 55 13.71 -9.04 -10.06
C PRO A 55 13.41 -8.46 -8.67
N GLY A 56 13.17 -9.32 -7.68
CA GLY A 56 12.75 -8.92 -6.33
C GLY A 56 13.78 -8.11 -5.54
N ASP A 57 15.03 -8.07 -5.98
CA ASP A 57 16.12 -7.26 -5.44
C ASP A 57 16.32 -5.93 -6.19
N SER A 58 15.48 -5.61 -7.18
CA SER A 58 15.59 -4.40 -7.99
C SER A 58 15.06 -3.16 -7.26
N PRO A 59 15.92 -2.20 -6.85
CA PRO A 59 15.49 -1.04 -6.07
C PRO A 59 14.60 -0.10 -6.91
N ASN A 60 13.59 0.51 -6.26
CA ASN A 60 12.72 1.54 -6.86
C ASN A 60 11.90 1.09 -8.08
N THR A 61 11.67 -0.22 -8.22
CA THR A 61 10.88 -0.79 -9.30
C THR A 61 9.39 -0.86 -8.96
N ASP A 62 8.83 0.19 -8.35
CA ASP A 62 7.43 0.23 -7.93
C ASP A 62 6.50 -0.27 -9.06
N GLY A 63 5.46 -1.04 -8.74
CA GLY A 63 4.50 -1.51 -9.72
C GLY A 63 3.66 -0.35 -10.27
N ILE A 64 2.66 0.07 -9.50
CA ILE A 64 1.77 1.19 -9.89
C ILE A 64 1.82 2.27 -8.80
N GLY A 65 2.37 3.43 -9.15
CA GLY A 65 2.32 4.62 -8.31
C GLY A 65 1.15 5.52 -8.67
N ILE A 66 0.44 6.05 -7.68
CA ILE A 66 -0.71 6.94 -7.81
C ILE A 66 -0.42 8.23 -7.05
N SER A 67 -0.61 9.38 -7.68
CA SER A 67 -0.38 10.69 -7.05
C SER A 67 -1.43 11.70 -7.48
N SER A 68 -1.93 12.51 -6.54
CA SER A 68 -2.92 13.57 -6.80
C SER A 68 -4.13 13.12 -7.62
N SER A 69 -4.54 11.85 -7.49
CA SER A 69 -5.53 11.22 -8.39
C SER A 69 -6.81 10.80 -7.66
N LYS A 70 -7.93 10.74 -8.36
CA LYS A 70 -9.24 10.45 -7.75
C LYS A 70 -10.02 9.38 -8.50
N ASN A 71 -10.81 8.58 -7.78
CA ASN A 71 -11.64 7.52 -8.37
C ASN A 71 -10.80 6.56 -9.24
N ILE A 72 -9.78 5.95 -8.63
CA ILE A 72 -8.88 5.02 -9.31
C ILE A 72 -9.24 3.60 -8.92
N PHE A 73 -9.37 2.72 -9.91
CA PHE A 73 -9.68 1.31 -9.73
C PHE A 73 -8.55 0.49 -10.34
N ILE A 74 -7.94 -0.39 -9.53
CA ILE A 74 -6.92 -1.33 -9.97
C ILE A 74 -7.39 -2.72 -9.56
N GLU A 75 -7.59 -3.60 -10.55
CA GLU A 75 -8.14 -4.92 -10.31
C GLU A 75 -7.44 -6.03 -11.10
N ASP A 76 -7.58 -7.27 -10.63
CA ASP A 76 -7.24 -8.50 -11.37
C ASP A 76 -5.84 -8.47 -12.00
N SER A 77 -4.83 -8.05 -11.24
CA SER A 77 -3.48 -7.78 -11.76
C SER A 77 -2.40 -8.51 -10.96
N ILE A 78 -1.30 -8.85 -11.62
CA ILE A 78 -0.10 -9.45 -11.04
C ILE A 78 1.03 -8.43 -11.11
N ILE A 79 1.64 -8.12 -9.97
CA ILE A 79 2.65 -7.08 -9.86
C ILE A 79 3.84 -7.62 -9.06
N GLU A 80 4.80 -8.16 -9.78
CA GLU A 80 6.08 -8.61 -9.22
C GLU A 80 7.11 -7.49 -9.37
N SER A 81 7.25 -6.67 -8.33
CA SER A 81 8.25 -5.60 -8.24
C SER A 81 9.32 -5.92 -7.19
N GLY A 82 10.49 -5.28 -7.29
CA GLY A 82 11.49 -5.26 -6.22
C GLY A 82 11.25 -4.18 -5.15
N ASP A 83 10.24 -3.32 -5.35
CA ASP A 83 9.81 -2.29 -4.39
C ASP A 83 8.27 -2.34 -4.21
N ASP A 84 7.62 -1.21 -3.93
CA ASP A 84 6.16 -1.12 -3.69
C ASP A 84 5.31 -1.67 -4.86
N CYS A 85 4.47 -2.66 -4.59
CA CYS A 85 3.49 -3.19 -5.55
C CYS A 85 2.50 -2.11 -6.03
N ILE A 86 1.87 -1.42 -5.07
CA ILE A 86 1.05 -0.23 -5.30
C ILE A 86 1.53 0.85 -4.32
N ALA A 87 1.81 2.05 -4.82
CA ALA A 87 2.23 3.19 -4.01
C ALA A 87 1.27 4.36 -4.19
N ILE A 88 0.55 4.74 -3.14
CA ILE A 88 -0.34 5.91 -3.16
C ILE A 88 0.36 7.09 -2.48
N ILE A 89 0.46 8.20 -3.19
CA ILE A 89 1.10 9.45 -2.78
C ILE A 89 0.01 10.52 -2.60
N GLY A 90 0.35 11.58 -1.85
CA GLY A 90 -0.57 12.64 -1.39
C GLY A 90 -1.53 13.20 -2.43
N ASP A 91 -2.61 13.79 -1.92
CA ASP A 91 -3.75 14.34 -2.67
C ASP A 91 -4.56 13.32 -3.49
N SER A 92 -4.53 12.04 -3.09
CA SER A 92 -5.28 10.98 -3.74
C SER A 92 -6.52 10.54 -2.92
N SER A 93 -7.65 10.21 -3.57
CA SER A 93 -8.85 9.70 -2.87
C SER A 93 -9.71 8.79 -3.72
N TYR A 94 -10.53 7.96 -3.07
CA TYR A 94 -11.38 6.97 -3.76
C TYR A 94 -10.52 6.03 -4.61
N ILE A 95 -9.61 5.34 -3.94
CA ILE A 95 -8.69 4.39 -4.58
C ILE A 95 -9.12 2.99 -4.17
N ASN A 96 -9.54 2.18 -5.14
CA ASN A 96 -9.94 0.81 -4.91
C ASN A 96 -8.92 -0.13 -5.56
N VAL A 97 -8.35 -1.02 -4.75
CA VAL A 97 -7.32 -1.98 -5.19
C VAL A 97 -7.75 -3.37 -4.75
N THR A 98 -8.17 -4.21 -5.68
CA THR A 98 -8.83 -5.48 -5.38
C THR A 98 -8.25 -6.60 -6.23
N ARG A 99 -8.11 -7.82 -5.69
CA ARG A 99 -7.65 -8.99 -6.46
C ARG A 99 -6.29 -8.77 -7.13
N ILE A 100 -5.33 -8.24 -6.37
CA ILE A 100 -3.94 -8.01 -6.81
C ILE A 100 -3.00 -9.04 -6.19
N ALA A 101 -2.16 -9.65 -7.02
CA ALA A 101 -1.03 -10.47 -6.59
C ALA A 101 0.25 -9.61 -6.54
N CYS A 102 1.00 -9.66 -5.43
CA CYS A 102 2.18 -8.82 -5.23
C CYS A 102 3.42 -9.62 -4.76
N GLY A 103 4.58 -9.33 -5.36
CA GLY A 103 5.89 -9.92 -5.03
C GLY A 103 6.32 -11.01 -6.02
N PRO A 104 7.59 -11.45 -6.02
CA PRO A 104 8.00 -12.60 -6.84
C PRO A 104 7.37 -13.88 -6.28
N GLY A 105 6.44 -14.50 -7.02
CA GLY A 105 5.71 -15.68 -6.53
C GLY A 105 4.45 -16.03 -7.35
N HIS A 106 3.79 -17.14 -7.00
CA HIS A 106 2.60 -17.62 -7.71
C HIS A 106 1.29 -17.32 -6.93
N GLY A 107 0.42 -16.46 -7.48
CA GLY A 107 -0.98 -16.29 -7.03
C GLY A 107 -1.27 -15.00 -6.24
N ILE A 108 -2.53 -14.85 -5.79
CA ILE A 108 -3.06 -13.68 -5.03
C ILE A 108 -2.55 -13.71 -3.58
N SER A 109 -1.24 -13.74 -3.40
CA SER A 109 -0.61 -13.77 -2.09
C SER A 109 0.60 -12.87 -2.03
N PHE A 110 0.75 -12.16 -0.91
CA PHE A 110 2.01 -11.54 -0.55
C PHE A 110 2.86 -12.64 0.09
N THR A 111 3.93 -13.07 -0.57
CA THR A 111 4.79 -14.15 -0.09
C THR A 111 6.19 -13.63 0.19
N ASN A 112 6.68 -13.81 1.42
CA ASN A 112 8.01 -13.36 1.88
C ASN A 112 8.29 -11.86 1.61
N THR A 113 7.24 -11.04 1.52
CA THR A 113 7.39 -9.60 1.28
C THR A 113 7.64 -8.86 2.58
N SER A 114 8.28 -7.69 2.47
CA SER A 114 8.49 -6.80 3.62
C SER A 114 7.18 -6.26 4.18
N ASN A 115 6.16 -6.03 3.33
CA ASN A 115 4.86 -5.49 3.73
C ASN A 115 3.72 -6.15 2.95
N GLY A 116 2.53 -6.19 3.55
CA GLY A 116 1.28 -6.49 2.84
C GLY A 116 0.59 -5.20 2.42
N ALA A 117 -0.54 -4.86 3.05
CA ALA A 117 -1.24 -3.60 2.81
C ALA A 117 -0.66 -2.48 3.67
N ARG A 118 -0.02 -1.49 3.04
CA ARG A 118 0.69 -0.40 3.71
C ARG A 118 0.17 0.97 3.27
N ILE A 119 -0.22 1.80 4.23
CA ILE A 119 -0.38 3.25 4.07
C ILE A 119 0.78 3.92 4.81
N LYS A 120 1.56 4.74 4.10
CA LYS A 120 2.68 5.50 4.68
C LYS A 120 2.51 6.99 4.38
N THR A 121 2.71 7.86 5.36
CA THR A 121 2.65 9.31 5.16
C THR A 121 3.81 10.02 5.86
N TRP A 122 4.37 11.05 5.24
CA TRP A 122 5.45 11.84 5.84
C TRP A 122 4.94 12.76 6.96
N PRO A 123 5.66 12.86 8.09
CA PRO A 123 5.44 13.92 9.07
C PRO A 123 5.57 15.31 8.44
N GLY A 124 4.64 16.21 8.76
CA GLY A 124 4.47 17.52 8.13
C GLY A 124 3.79 17.49 6.76
N GLY A 125 3.32 16.33 6.29
CA GLY A 125 2.55 16.20 5.06
C GLY A 125 1.17 16.88 5.16
N SER A 126 0.61 17.25 4.00
CA SER A 126 -0.74 17.82 3.91
C SER A 126 -1.54 17.13 2.82
N GLY A 127 -2.87 17.24 2.88
CA GLY A 127 -3.79 16.53 1.99
C GLY A 127 -4.56 15.43 2.71
N TYR A 128 -5.14 14.51 1.94
CA TYR A 128 -5.90 13.37 2.47
C TYR A 128 -5.60 12.08 1.72
N ALA A 129 -5.75 10.96 2.42
CA ALA A 129 -5.85 9.62 1.88
C ALA A 129 -7.11 9.01 2.48
N LYS A 130 -8.18 8.93 1.69
CA LYS A 130 -9.49 8.51 2.20
C LYS A 130 -10.26 7.61 1.26
N LYS A 131 -11.13 6.79 1.84
CA LYS A 131 -11.98 5.83 1.11
C LYS A 131 -11.13 4.86 0.31
N ILE A 132 -10.32 4.11 1.05
CA ILE A 132 -9.39 3.11 0.51
C ILE A 132 -9.84 1.75 1.04
N THR A 133 -9.97 0.77 0.16
CA THR A 133 -10.30 -0.60 0.53
C THR A 133 -9.21 -1.54 0.08
N PHE A 134 -8.71 -2.36 1.00
CA PHE A 134 -7.92 -3.55 0.73
C PHE A 134 -8.77 -4.77 1.08
N GLU A 135 -9.01 -5.66 0.12
CA GLU A 135 -9.89 -6.80 0.32
C GLU A 135 -9.35 -8.11 -0.25
N GLU A 136 -9.67 -9.21 0.44
CA GLU A 136 -9.40 -10.60 0.03
C GLU A 136 -7.91 -10.88 -0.24
N ILE A 137 -7.06 -10.57 0.75
CA ILE A 137 -5.60 -10.68 0.63
C ILE A 137 -5.07 -11.89 1.40
N THR A 138 -4.32 -12.77 0.71
CA THR A 138 -3.58 -13.86 1.36
C THR A 138 -2.14 -13.44 1.68
N LEU A 139 -1.65 -13.79 2.86
CA LEU A 139 -0.32 -13.44 3.37
C LEU A 139 0.47 -14.73 3.69
N ILE A 140 1.71 -14.83 3.24
CA ILE A 140 2.58 -15.97 3.53
C ILE A 140 3.93 -15.43 3.98
N GLN A 141 4.23 -15.54 5.28
CA GLN A 141 5.48 -15.06 5.88
C GLN A 141 5.77 -13.58 5.52
N VAL A 142 4.78 -12.71 5.70
CA VAL A 142 4.93 -11.26 5.44
C VAL A 142 5.41 -10.55 6.69
N TYR A 143 6.47 -9.74 6.61
CA TYR A 143 7.04 -9.10 7.80
C TYR A 143 6.13 -8.03 8.43
N ASN A 144 5.40 -7.30 7.61
CA ASN A 144 4.50 -6.24 8.04
C ASN A 144 3.16 -6.31 7.31
N PRO A 145 2.25 -7.22 7.73
CA PRO A 145 1.08 -7.55 6.92
C PRO A 145 0.08 -6.40 6.71
N ILE A 146 -0.31 -5.71 7.78
CA ILE A 146 -1.19 -4.54 7.71
C ILE A 146 -0.50 -3.39 8.44
N ILE A 147 -0.22 -2.29 7.73
CA ILE A 147 0.42 -1.10 8.29
C ILE A 147 -0.29 0.19 7.90
N ILE A 148 -0.46 1.07 8.89
CA ILE A 148 -0.52 2.52 8.72
C ILE A 148 0.68 3.09 9.48
N ASP A 149 1.56 3.82 8.80
CA ASP A 149 2.72 4.47 9.41
C ASP A 149 2.79 5.96 9.02
N GLN A 150 2.44 6.82 9.96
CA GLN A 150 2.58 8.27 9.82
C GLN A 150 3.84 8.81 10.51
N THR A 151 4.72 7.93 11.00
CA THR A 151 5.99 8.24 11.68
C THR A 151 7.21 7.94 10.82
N TYR A 152 7.04 7.87 9.50
CA TYR A 152 8.01 7.38 8.51
C TYR A 152 9.34 8.17 8.42
N SER A 153 9.59 9.16 9.29
CA SER A 153 10.88 9.86 9.39
C SER A 153 11.16 10.38 10.80
N ASP A 154 12.44 10.57 11.14
CA ASP A 154 12.89 11.17 12.40
C ASP A 154 12.52 12.67 12.56
N ASN A 155 11.85 13.27 11.57
CA ASN A 155 11.42 14.66 11.64
C ASN A 155 10.21 14.81 12.56
N LEU A 156 10.42 15.48 13.69
CA LEU A 156 9.39 15.85 14.66
C LEU A 156 8.54 17.04 14.17
N ARG A 157 7.86 16.90 13.04
CA ARG A 157 6.88 17.88 12.56
C ARG A 157 5.47 17.40 12.89
N ASN A 158 4.70 18.28 13.53
CA ASN A 158 3.29 18.02 13.81
C ASN A 158 2.46 18.09 12.53
N GLY A 159 1.51 17.16 12.42
CA GLY A 159 0.57 17.08 11.32
C GLY A 159 1.05 16.09 10.26
N ALA A 160 0.12 15.33 9.72
CA ALA A 160 0.34 14.43 8.61
C ALA A 160 -0.85 14.51 7.64
N VAL A 161 -0.72 13.81 6.51
CA VAL A 161 -1.85 13.60 5.59
C VAL A 161 -3.02 13.00 6.39
N ASN A 162 -4.22 13.54 6.22
CA ASN A 162 -5.40 13.01 6.91
C ASN A 162 -5.77 11.63 6.33
N VAL A 163 -5.69 10.58 7.16
CA VAL A 163 -6.07 9.22 6.77
C VAL A 163 -7.43 8.88 7.38
N SER A 164 -8.40 8.57 6.53
CA SER A 164 -9.75 8.25 6.99
C SER A 164 -10.52 7.29 6.09
N GLU A 165 -11.52 6.60 6.64
CA GLU A 165 -12.39 5.70 5.87
C GLU A 165 -11.59 4.61 5.12
N VAL A 166 -10.65 3.96 5.82
CA VAL A 166 -9.85 2.87 5.28
C VAL A 166 -10.40 1.54 5.76
N THR A 167 -10.69 0.63 4.84
CA THR A 167 -11.16 -0.72 5.16
C THR A 167 -10.11 -1.75 4.78
N TYR A 168 -9.72 -2.57 5.75
CA TYR A 168 -9.00 -3.82 5.54
C TYR A 168 -9.98 -4.96 5.77
N ARG A 169 -10.26 -5.76 4.74
CA ARG A 169 -11.23 -6.86 4.81
C ARG A 169 -10.68 -8.18 4.29
N GLY A 170 -10.97 -9.28 4.96
CA GLY A 170 -10.74 -10.62 4.38
C GLY A 170 -9.27 -11.00 4.27
N PHE A 171 -8.41 -10.49 5.16
CA PHE A 171 -7.00 -10.88 5.17
C PHE A 171 -6.82 -12.25 5.83
N GLN A 172 -6.10 -13.16 5.18
CA GLN A 172 -5.86 -14.52 5.65
C GLN A 172 -4.37 -14.88 5.55
N GLY A 173 -3.81 -15.56 6.56
CA GLY A 173 -2.50 -16.21 6.43
C GLY A 173 -1.51 -15.86 7.53
N THR A 174 -0.24 -15.63 7.18
CA THR A 174 0.87 -15.57 8.15
C THR A 174 1.74 -14.32 8.09
N SER A 175 2.08 -13.79 9.27
CA SER A 175 3.18 -12.83 9.45
C SER A 175 4.51 -13.58 9.61
N ALA A 176 5.61 -13.04 9.09
CA ALA A 176 6.95 -13.63 9.22
C ALA A 176 7.46 -13.65 10.67
N ASP A 177 6.94 -12.73 11.47
CA ASP A 177 7.29 -12.50 12.87
C ASP A 177 5.99 -12.23 13.69
N GLY A 178 6.06 -11.61 14.87
CA GLY A 178 4.89 -11.35 15.72
C GLY A 178 4.07 -10.13 15.29
N ARG A 179 4.60 -9.24 14.44
CA ARG A 179 3.92 -8.02 14.00
C ARG A 179 2.95 -8.37 12.88
N ALA A 180 1.66 -8.42 13.20
CA ALA A 180 0.64 -8.67 12.19
C ALA A 180 -0.05 -7.38 11.73
N ILE A 181 -0.39 -6.50 12.67
CA ILE A 181 -1.14 -5.27 12.41
C ILE A 181 -0.49 -4.13 13.19
N VAL A 182 -0.07 -3.07 12.50
CA VAL A 182 0.52 -1.88 13.12
C VAL A 182 -0.17 -0.64 12.55
N LEU A 183 -1.01 0.00 13.36
CA LEU A 183 -1.71 1.23 13.01
C LEU A 183 -1.15 2.37 13.85
N ASN A 184 -0.13 3.06 13.32
CA ASN A 184 0.60 4.12 14.00
C ASN A 184 0.34 5.47 13.32
N CYS A 185 -0.68 6.17 13.79
CA CYS A 185 -1.12 7.45 13.23
C CYS A 185 -0.46 8.65 13.92
N ASP A 186 -0.49 9.79 13.23
CA ASP A 186 -0.09 11.09 13.77
C ASP A 186 -1.01 11.46 14.96
N PRO A 187 -0.58 12.30 15.92
CA PRO A 187 -1.42 12.72 17.04
C PRO A 187 -2.75 13.40 16.66
N LEU A 188 -2.90 13.92 15.44
CA LEU A 188 -4.20 14.38 14.91
C LEU A 188 -5.18 13.24 14.62
N GLY A 189 -4.67 12.03 14.49
CA GLY A 189 -5.40 10.77 14.42
C GLY A 189 -5.80 10.33 13.01
N CYS A 190 -5.92 9.01 12.84
CA CYS A 190 -6.68 8.41 11.74
C CYS A 190 -8.10 8.10 12.21
N SER A 191 -9.09 8.19 11.32
CA SER A 191 -10.50 7.97 11.69
C SER A 191 -11.23 7.01 10.76
N ASN A 192 -12.27 6.35 11.25
CA ASN A 192 -13.06 5.38 10.48
C ASN A 192 -12.20 4.28 9.84
N ILE A 193 -11.23 3.75 10.59
CA ILE A 193 -10.44 2.60 10.15
C ILE A 193 -11.19 1.31 10.47
N VAL A 194 -11.46 0.49 9.47
CA VAL A 194 -12.23 -0.75 9.62
C VAL A 194 -11.31 -1.93 9.40
N LEU A 195 -11.25 -2.82 10.40
CA LEU A 195 -10.70 -4.16 10.29
C LEU A 195 -11.85 -5.16 10.32
N ASP A 196 -12.02 -5.95 9.26
CA ASP A 196 -13.15 -6.86 9.13
C ASP A 196 -12.69 -8.22 8.59
N ASN A 197 -13.06 -9.31 9.27
CA ASN A 197 -12.70 -10.66 8.86
C ASN A 197 -11.18 -10.83 8.59
N ILE A 198 -10.37 -10.52 9.60
CA ILE A 198 -8.91 -10.60 9.53
C ILE A 198 -8.47 -11.83 10.32
N ASN A 199 -7.63 -12.68 9.72
CA ASN A 199 -7.04 -13.83 10.39
C ASN A 199 -5.58 -13.99 9.95
N ILE A 200 -4.71 -13.37 10.74
CA ILE A 200 -3.26 -13.38 10.55
C ILE A 200 -2.64 -14.00 11.79
N VAL A 201 -1.85 -15.06 11.61
CA VAL A 201 -1.09 -15.72 12.68
C VAL A 201 0.39 -15.62 12.42
N SER A 202 1.23 -15.72 13.45
CA SER A 202 2.68 -15.72 13.23
C SER A 202 3.13 -17.05 12.65
N SER A 203 4.06 -17.02 11.71
CA SER A 203 4.81 -18.21 11.29
C SER A 203 5.82 -18.67 12.35
N GLN A 204 6.11 -17.85 13.36
CA GLN A 204 7.01 -18.16 14.47
C GLN A 204 6.23 -18.78 15.64
N PRO A 205 6.48 -20.06 16.00
CA PRO A 205 5.71 -20.74 17.05
C PRO A 205 5.81 -20.09 18.44
N THR A 206 6.92 -19.41 18.72
CA THR A 206 7.21 -18.80 20.02
C THR A 206 6.77 -17.36 20.14
N MET A 207 6.28 -16.75 19.06
CA MET A 207 5.96 -15.33 19.02
C MET A 207 4.57 -15.10 18.42
N PRO A 208 3.52 -15.05 19.26
CA PRO A 208 2.17 -14.83 18.79
C PRO A 208 2.03 -13.54 17.98
N ALA A 209 1.19 -13.59 16.94
CA ALA A 209 0.81 -12.40 16.19
C ALA A 209 0.13 -11.38 17.12
N TYR A 210 0.47 -10.10 16.99
CA TYR A 210 -0.12 -9.01 17.74
C TYR A 210 -0.56 -7.85 16.85
N CYS A 211 -1.44 -7.03 17.44
CA CYS A 211 -1.92 -5.79 16.86
C CYS A 211 -1.48 -4.60 17.74
N PHE A 212 -0.91 -3.58 17.12
CA PHE A 212 -0.56 -2.32 17.76
C PHE A 212 -1.39 -1.18 17.14
N CYS A 213 -1.91 -0.31 18.00
CA CYS A 213 -2.75 0.82 17.60
C CYS A 213 -2.33 2.07 18.39
N SER A 214 -2.14 3.19 17.69
CA SER A 214 -1.77 4.49 18.26
C SER A 214 -2.46 5.59 17.46
N TYR A 215 -3.20 6.48 18.16
CA TYR A 215 -3.99 7.58 17.59
C TYR A 215 -4.92 7.15 16.44
N VAL A 216 -5.61 6.02 16.59
CA VAL A 216 -6.45 5.45 15.54
C VAL A 216 -7.85 5.14 16.05
N ASP A 217 -8.83 5.77 15.42
CA ASP A 217 -10.25 5.54 15.63
C ASP A 217 -10.83 4.64 14.54
N GLY A 218 -11.65 3.68 14.95
CA GLY A 218 -12.14 2.64 14.07
C GLY A 218 -12.85 1.48 14.75
N THR A 219 -13.12 0.44 13.96
CA THR A 219 -13.83 -0.77 14.39
C THR A 219 -13.12 -2.02 13.93
N ALA A 220 -13.04 -3.03 14.81
CA ALA A 220 -12.52 -4.35 14.49
C ALA A 220 -13.60 -5.42 14.68
N THR A 221 -13.96 -6.12 13.60
CA THR A 221 -14.92 -7.23 13.60
C THR A 221 -14.24 -8.51 13.14
N SER A 222 -14.37 -9.59 13.90
CA SER A 222 -13.77 -10.89 13.57
C SER A 222 -12.28 -10.79 13.19
N THR A 223 -11.49 -10.16 14.06
CA THR A 223 -10.06 -9.86 13.81
C THR A 223 -9.16 -10.70 14.74
N ILE A 224 -8.26 -11.46 14.13
CA ILE A 224 -7.16 -12.19 14.76
C ILE A 224 -5.86 -11.68 14.10
N PRO A 225 -4.89 -11.13 14.86
CA PRO A 225 -4.96 -10.91 16.31
C PRO A 225 -5.93 -9.79 16.70
N LYS A 226 -6.38 -9.79 17.96
CA LYS A 226 -7.30 -8.77 18.47
C LYS A 226 -6.61 -7.40 18.57
N CYS A 227 -7.26 -6.36 18.04
CA CYS A 227 -6.82 -4.97 18.10
C CYS A 227 -7.55 -4.18 19.19
N PHE A 228 -7.11 -4.28 20.45
CA PHE A 228 -7.80 -3.64 21.58
C PHE A 228 -7.70 -2.11 21.63
N GLY A 229 -6.72 -1.55 20.92
CA GLY A 229 -6.44 -0.11 20.88
C GLY A 229 -7.09 0.64 19.72
N LEU A 230 -7.88 -0.04 18.88
CA LEU A 230 -8.66 0.60 17.82
C LEU A 230 -9.96 1.13 18.44
N ARG A 231 -10.06 2.44 18.66
CA ARG A 231 -11.14 3.08 19.43
C ARG A 231 -11.36 4.54 19.11
#